data_AF-A0A9D2SQ06-F1
#
_entry.id   AF-A0A9D2SQ06-F1
#
_cell.length_a   1.000
_cell.length_b   1.000
_cell.length_c   1.000
_cell.angle_alpha   90.00
_cell.angle_beta   90.00
_cell.angle_gamma   90.00
#
_symmetry.space_group_name_H-M   'P 1'
#
loop_
_entity.id
_entity.type
_entity.pdbx_description
1 polymer ?
#
loop_
_entity_poly.entity_id
_entity_poly.type
_entity_poly.pdbx_seq_one_letter_code
_entity_poly.pdbx_strand_id
1 'polypeptide(L)'
;MKWYEKWPYKQIGFEDLEQKDIKENMHECCIAFIDILGFKAMVNKNIEKVILALRYIKMFRDSFYKIPSRMGNPKQTEVVSEPDEEIDEYENLPKATMFSDSIVISKEIDEYFSFSDFIQFIAQLQFELLREGILLRGGIDIGLVYHDDYIS
;
A
#
# COMPACT_ATOMS: atom_id res chain seq x y z
N MET A 1 -30.20 -35.80 -5.84
CA MET A 1 -29.57 -34.47 -5.81
C MET A 1 -28.13 -34.66 -5.34
N LYS A 2 -27.15 -34.41 -6.21
CA LYS A 2 -25.75 -34.74 -5.91
C LYS A 2 -25.12 -33.57 -5.15
N TRP A 3 -24.27 -33.87 -4.16
CA TRP A 3 -23.75 -32.87 -3.20
C TRP A 3 -22.97 -31.72 -3.85
N TYR A 4 -22.41 -31.92 -5.04
CA TYR A 4 -21.69 -30.90 -5.80
C TYR A 4 -22.60 -29.90 -6.53
N GLU A 5 -23.91 -30.18 -6.67
CA GLU A 5 -24.90 -29.23 -7.23
C GLU A 5 -25.28 -28.13 -6.22
N LYS A 6 -24.81 -28.22 -4.96
CA LYS A 6 -25.01 -27.21 -3.90
C LYS A 6 -23.84 -26.23 -3.75
N TRP A 7 -22.77 -26.39 -4.52
CA TRP A 7 -21.63 -25.48 -4.46
C TRP A 7 -21.89 -24.26 -5.36
N PRO A 8 -21.90 -23.03 -4.82
CA PRO A 8 -22.25 -21.84 -5.58
C PRO A 8 -21.15 -21.38 -6.55
N TYR A 9 -19.99 -22.05 -6.54
CA TYR A 9 -18.83 -21.69 -7.36
C TYR A 9 -18.60 -22.78 -8.41
N LYS A 10 -18.39 -22.35 -9.65
CA LYS A 10 -17.99 -23.23 -10.75
C LYS A 10 -16.55 -23.70 -10.49
N GLN A 11 -16.23 -24.95 -10.82
CA GLN A 11 -14.85 -25.42 -10.74
C GLN A 11 -14.00 -24.60 -11.73
N ILE A 12 -13.07 -23.81 -11.20
CA ILE A 12 -12.16 -22.90 -11.90
C ILE A 12 -10.91 -23.71 -12.30
N GLY A 13 -10.20 -23.37 -13.39
CA GLY A 13 -9.11 -24.22 -13.88
C GLY A 13 -8.09 -23.45 -14.70
N PHE A 14 -6.82 -23.90 -14.67
CA PHE A 14 -5.60 -23.20 -15.11
C PHE A 14 -5.61 -22.35 -16.40
N GLU A 15 -6.57 -22.54 -17.29
CA GLU A 15 -6.68 -21.92 -18.60
C GLU A 15 -7.90 -20.99 -18.77
N ASP A 16 -8.65 -20.74 -17.70
CA ASP A 16 -9.80 -19.84 -17.76
C ASP A 16 -9.38 -18.37 -17.93
N LEU A 17 -10.34 -17.55 -18.35
CA LEU A 17 -10.13 -16.16 -18.72
C LEU A 17 -9.71 -15.29 -17.52
N GLU A 18 -10.22 -15.60 -16.32
CA GLU A 18 -9.92 -14.85 -15.11
C GLU A 18 -8.47 -15.08 -14.69
N GLN A 19 -7.99 -16.32 -14.77
CA GLN A 19 -6.58 -16.61 -14.49
C GLN A 19 -5.61 -15.96 -15.49
N LYS A 20 -6.00 -15.83 -16.76
CA LYS A 20 -5.20 -15.12 -17.77
C LYS A 20 -5.16 -13.63 -17.49
N ASP A 21 -6.32 -13.04 -17.19
CA ASP A 21 -6.44 -11.63 -16.83
C ASP A 21 -5.61 -11.28 -15.59
N ILE A 22 -5.69 -12.07 -14.51
CA ILE A 22 -4.87 -11.87 -13.31
C ILE A 22 -3.39 -11.85 -13.68
N LYS A 23 -2.94 -12.81 -14.49
CA LYS A 23 -1.53 -12.95 -14.86
C LYS A 23 -1.04 -11.79 -15.73
N GLU A 24 -1.88 -11.27 -16.63
CA GLU A 24 -1.54 -10.13 -17.49
C GLU A 24 -1.45 -8.81 -16.71
N ASN A 25 -2.19 -8.71 -15.60
CA ASN A 25 -2.21 -7.54 -14.71
C ASN A 25 -1.32 -7.73 -13.46
N MET A 26 -0.35 -8.65 -13.49
CA MET A 26 0.66 -8.78 -12.42
C MET A 26 1.85 -7.86 -12.71
N HIS A 27 2.19 -7.02 -11.73
CA HIS A 27 3.28 -6.07 -11.82
C HIS A 27 4.36 -6.39 -10.78
N GLU A 28 5.64 -6.16 -11.10
CA GLU A 28 6.72 -6.30 -10.13
C GLU A 28 6.67 -5.10 -9.16
N CYS A 29 6.47 -5.38 -7.89
CA CYS A 29 6.27 -4.36 -6.87
C CYS A 29 7.26 -4.53 -5.71
N CYS A 30 7.65 -3.40 -5.12
CA CYS A 30 8.22 -3.37 -3.78
C CYS A 30 7.08 -3.30 -2.76
N ILE A 31 7.06 -4.22 -1.80
CA ILE A 31 5.92 -4.47 -0.92
C ILE A 31 6.38 -4.41 0.53
N ALA A 32 5.75 -3.58 1.35
CA ALA A 32 5.89 -3.59 2.79
C ALA A 32 4.67 -4.28 3.42
N PHE A 33 4.93 -5.39 4.11
CA PHE A 33 3.97 -6.03 4.99
C PHE A 33 4.18 -5.51 6.40
N ILE A 34 3.20 -4.82 6.95
CA ILE A 34 3.24 -4.18 8.26
C ILE A 34 2.11 -4.74 9.12
N ASP A 35 2.39 -5.01 10.38
CA ASP A 35 1.43 -5.46 11.38
C ASP A 35 1.51 -4.59 12.62
N ILE A 36 0.36 -4.19 13.16
CA ILE A 36 0.23 -3.38 14.36
C ILE A 36 0.35 -4.30 15.59
N LEU A 37 1.47 -4.19 16.30
CA LEU A 37 1.75 -5.02 17.45
C LEU A 37 0.77 -4.71 18.61
N GLY A 38 0.14 -5.75 19.14
CA GLY A 38 -0.78 -5.62 20.27
C GLY A 38 -2.15 -5.04 19.91
N PHE A 39 -2.51 -5.05 18.63
CA PHE A 39 -3.79 -4.51 18.13
C PHE A 39 -5.02 -4.98 18.91
N LYS A 40 -5.17 -6.29 19.15
CA LYS A 40 -6.28 -6.83 19.94
C LYS A 40 -6.37 -6.22 21.34
N ALA A 41 -5.23 -5.96 21.99
CA ALA A 41 -5.22 -5.32 23.30
C ALA A 41 -5.60 -3.84 23.19
N MET A 42 -5.16 -3.15 22.13
CA MET A 42 -5.55 -1.75 21.86
C MET A 42 -7.03 -1.61 21.57
N VAL A 43 -7.62 -2.46 20.71
CA VAL A 43 -9.07 -2.45 20.44
C VAL A 43 -9.88 -2.53 21.74
N ASN A 44 -9.45 -3.38 22.68
CA ASN A 44 -10.17 -3.59 23.93
C ASN A 44 -9.95 -2.49 24.98
N LYS A 45 -8.78 -1.83 24.99
CA LYS A 45 -8.36 -0.93 26.07
C LYS A 45 -8.22 0.54 25.66
N ASN A 46 -8.03 0.81 24.38
CA ASN A 46 -7.76 2.14 23.83
C ASN A 46 -8.05 2.18 22.32
N ILE A 47 -9.33 2.22 21.95
CA ILE A 47 -9.77 2.29 20.55
C ILE A 47 -9.27 3.55 19.84
N GLU A 48 -9.03 4.64 20.57
CA GLU A 48 -8.51 5.89 20.02
C GLU A 48 -7.12 5.73 19.40
N LYS A 49 -6.24 4.91 20.00
CA LYS A 49 -4.94 4.58 19.39
C LYS A 49 -5.09 3.82 18.09
N VAL A 50 -6.10 2.96 17.98
CA VAL A 50 -6.39 2.25 16.73
C VAL A 50 -6.84 3.26 15.68
N ILE A 51 -7.81 4.11 15.99
CA ILE A 51 -8.29 5.17 15.08
C ILE A 51 -7.14 6.08 14.64
N LEU A 52 -6.26 6.46 15.57
CA LEU A 52 -5.08 7.27 15.28
C LEU A 52 -4.13 6.55 14.30
N ALA A 53 -3.84 5.27 14.53
CA ALA A 53 -3.01 4.47 13.62
C ALA A 53 -3.59 4.46 12.20
N LEU A 54 -4.88 4.16 12.08
CA LEU A 54 -5.61 4.13 10.80
C LEU A 54 -5.52 5.46 10.07
N ARG A 55 -5.70 6.58 10.80
CA ARG A 55 -5.59 7.93 10.23
C ARG A 55 -4.19 8.24 9.76
N TYR A 56 -3.16 7.89 10.53
CA TYR A 56 -1.77 8.05 10.11
C TYR A 56 -1.49 7.27 8.84
N ILE A 57 -1.85 5.98 8.78
CA ILE A 57 -1.60 5.15 7.59
C ILE A 57 -2.27 5.73 6.35
N LYS A 58 -3.52 6.20 6.47
CA LYS A 58 -4.24 6.88 5.37
C LYS A 58 -3.53 8.17 4.94
N MET A 59 -3.19 9.04 5.88
CA MET A 59 -2.45 10.28 5.61
C MET A 59 -1.09 10.00 4.99
N PHE A 60 -0.41 8.95 5.45
CA PHE A 60 0.88 8.52 4.91
C PHE A 60 0.74 8.08 3.47
N ARG A 61 -0.18 7.16 3.15
CA ARG A 61 -0.49 6.75 1.77
C ARG A 61 -0.71 7.96 0.86
N ASP A 62 -1.55 8.90 1.29
CA ASP A 62 -1.93 10.09 0.52
C ASP A 62 -0.79 11.14 0.42
N SER A 63 0.32 10.95 1.13
CA SER A 63 1.46 11.90 1.18
C SER A 63 2.78 11.34 0.65
N PHE A 64 2.82 10.11 0.12
CA PHE A 64 4.05 9.49 -0.37
C PHE A 64 4.81 10.37 -1.38
N TYR A 65 4.11 11.04 -2.31
CA TYR A 65 4.71 11.96 -3.28
C TYR A 65 4.94 13.38 -2.77
N LYS A 66 4.46 13.73 -1.58
CA LYS A 66 4.68 15.04 -0.98
C LYS A 66 5.98 15.11 -0.18
N ILE A 67 6.66 13.97 -0.01
CA ILE A 67 7.97 13.94 0.64
C ILE A 67 8.99 14.40 -0.40
N PRO A 68 9.63 15.58 -0.23
CA PRO A 68 10.71 15.95 -1.13
C PRO A 68 11.85 14.94 -0.95
N SER A 69 12.15 14.19 -2.02
CA SER A 69 13.28 13.25 -2.04
C SER A 69 14.53 14.00 -1.57
N ARG A 70 15.18 13.50 -0.50
CA ARG A 70 16.39 14.13 0.06
C ARG A 70 17.60 14.11 -0.87
N MET A 71 17.46 13.52 -2.07
CA MET A 71 18.52 13.31 -3.06
C MET A 71 18.34 14.13 -4.35
N GLY A 72 17.49 15.17 -4.35
CA GLY A 72 17.37 16.11 -5.46
C GLY A 72 17.72 17.53 -5.02
N ASN A 73 18.63 18.21 -5.72
CA ASN A 73 18.96 19.61 -5.50
C ASN A 73 17.70 20.46 -5.23
N PRO A 74 17.71 21.38 -4.26
CA PRO A 74 16.62 22.31 -4.05
C PRO A 74 16.61 23.30 -5.21
N LYS A 75 15.99 22.93 -6.34
CA LYS A 75 15.44 23.95 -7.22
C LYS A 75 14.23 24.50 -6.48
N GLN A 76 14.50 25.61 -5.80
CA GLN A 76 13.51 26.66 -5.62
C GLN A 76 12.80 26.85 -6.96
N THR A 77 11.50 26.64 -6.98
CA THR A 77 10.65 27.20 -8.03
C THR A 77 9.33 27.60 -7.39
N GLU A 78 9.35 28.78 -6.77
CA GLU A 78 8.32 29.78 -7.10
C GLU A 78 8.39 30.03 -8.60
N VAL A 79 7.71 29.22 -9.42
CA VAL A 79 7.39 29.61 -10.79
C VAL A 79 6.01 29.04 -11.10
N VAL A 80 5.05 29.96 -11.19
CA VAL A 80 3.79 29.76 -11.91
C VAL A 80 4.17 29.46 -13.35
N SER A 81 4.09 28.19 -13.74
CA SER A 81 4.19 27.73 -15.12
C SER A 81 2.89 27.01 -15.47
N GLU A 82 2.40 27.30 -16.66
CA GLU A 82 1.12 26.86 -17.23
C GLU A 82 0.94 25.32 -17.19
N PRO A 83 -0.32 24.82 -17.22
CA PRO A 83 -0.64 23.41 -17.00
C PRO A 83 -0.30 22.59 -18.25
N ASP A 84 0.98 22.27 -18.41
CA ASP A 84 1.42 21.27 -19.37
C ASP A 84 1.14 19.88 -18.77
N GLU A 85 0.16 19.22 -19.39
CA GLU A 85 -0.22 17.80 -19.28
C GLU A 85 -0.31 17.26 -17.85
N GLU A 86 -1.54 17.13 -17.35
CA GLU A 86 -1.91 16.27 -16.21
C GLU A 86 -1.42 14.84 -16.47
N ILE A 87 -0.14 14.56 -16.20
CA ILE A 87 0.29 13.21 -15.87
C ILE A 87 -0.55 12.88 -14.66
N ASP A 88 -1.40 11.87 -14.81
CA ASP A 88 -2.34 11.42 -13.79
C ASP A 88 -1.54 11.02 -12.53
N GLU A 89 -1.24 12.00 -11.68
CA GLU A 89 -0.38 11.90 -10.49
C GLU A 89 -0.93 10.85 -9.50
N TYR A 90 -2.18 10.45 -9.73
CA TYR A 90 -2.91 9.41 -9.04
C TYR A 90 -2.58 7.97 -9.48
N GLU A 91 -2.18 7.71 -10.73
CA GLU A 91 -1.93 6.33 -11.19
C GLU A 91 -0.69 5.72 -10.53
N ASN A 92 0.26 6.57 -10.14
CA ASN A 92 1.53 6.10 -9.60
C ASN A 92 1.54 5.95 -8.07
N LEU A 93 0.51 6.37 -7.34
CA LEU A 93 0.50 6.33 -5.87
C LEU A 93 0.74 4.92 -5.33
N PRO A 94 1.51 4.76 -4.23
CA PRO A 94 1.60 3.48 -3.57
C PRO A 94 0.20 3.01 -3.17
N LYS A 95 -0.14 1.78 -3.54
CA LYS A 95 -1.38 1.16 -3.11
C LYS A 95 -1.19 0.71 -1.66
N ALA A 96 -2.15 1.06 -0.80
CA ALA A 96 -2.17 0.59 0.57
C ALA A 96 -3.49 -0.11 0.87
N THR A 97 -3.42 -1.40 1.16
CA THR A 97 -4.55 -2.25 1.54
C THR A 97 -4.42 -2.57 3.01
N MET A 98 -5.52 -2.52 3.75
CA MET A 98 -5.52 -2.80 5.18
C MET A 98 -6.59 -3.81 5.54
N PHE A 99 -6.20 -4.80 6.34
CA PHE A 99 -7.07 -5.83 6.88
C PHE A 99 -6.76 -6.02 8.37
N SER A 100 -7.65 -5.51 9.23
CA SER A 100 -7.49 -5.55 10.69
C SER A 100 -6.23 -4.83 11.17
N ASP A 101 -5.24 -5.58 11.65
CA ASP A 101 -3.96 -5.15 12.19
C ASP A 101 -2.84 -5.17 11.16
N SER A 102 -3.11 -5.75 9.98
CA SER A 102 -2.15 -5.88 8.91
C SER A 102 -2.40 -4.86 7.81
N ILE A 103 -1.32 -4.31 7.29
CA ILE A 103 -1.26 -3.28 6.26
C ILE A 103 -0.27 -3.76 5.21
N VAL A 104 -0.68 -3.71 3.96
CA VAL A 104 0.18 -3.98 2.80
C VAL A 104 0.31 -2.67 2.05
N ILE A 105 1.55 -2.20 1.90
CA ILE A 105 1.88 -1.03 1.08
C ILE A 105 2.71 -1.54 -0.08
N SER A 106 2.28 -1.29 -1.31
CA SER A 106 3.01 -1.69 -2.51
C SER A 106 3.19 -0.50 -3.44
N LYS A 107 4.32 -0.51 -4.14
CA LYS A 107 4.59 0.40 -5.24
C LYS A 107 5.23 -0.39 -6.37
N GLU A 108 4.69 -0.23 -7.58
CA GLU A 108 5.26 -0.81 -8.79
C GLU A 108 6.69 -0.31 -9.00
N ILE A 109 7.56 -1.23 -9.42
CA ILE A 109 8.96 -0.94 -9.75
C ILE A 109 9.01 -0.50 -11.21
N ASP A 110 8.82 0.82 -11.38
CA ASP A 110 8.92 1.52 -12.65
C ASP A 110 10.22 2.36 -12.71
N GLU A 111 10.39 3.18 -13.76
CA GLU A 111 11.55 4.06 -13.93
C GLU A 111 11.64 5.21 -12.89
N TYR A 112 10.54 5.49 -12.18
CA TYR A 112 10.43 6.51 -11.15
C TYR A 112 10.56 5.94 -9.72
N PHE A 113 10.63 4.62 -9.59
CA PHE A 113 10.72 3.96 -8.30
C PHE A 113 12.09 4.15 -7.64
N SER A 114 12.07 4.67 -6.41
CA SER A 114 13.25 4.78 -5.55
C SER A 114 13.09 3.90 -4.32
N PHE A 115 13.88 2.82 -4.25
CA PHE A 115 13.87 1.93 -3.10
C PHE A 115 14.25 2.66 -1.80
N SER A 116 15.20 3.60 -1.85
CA SER A 116 15.56 4.40 -0.67
C SER A 116 14.41 5.27 -0.19
N ASP A 117 13.64 5.86 -1.11
CA ASP A 117 12.51 6.72 -0.76
C ASP A 117 11.38 5.88 -0.17
N PHE A 118 11.13 4.69 -0.72
CA PHE A 118 10.18 3.72 -0.16
C PHE A 118 10.59 3.30 1.26
N ILE A 119 11.85 2.93 1.49
CA ILE A 119 12.36 2.56 2.83
C ILE A 119 12.22 3.74 3.80
N GLN A 120 12.60 4.94 3.37
CA GLN A 120 12.49 6.14 4.19
C GLN A 120 11.03 6.45 4.53
N PHE A 121 10.12 6.24 3.58
CA PHE A 121 8.68 6.41 3.79
C PHE A 121 8.14 5.46 4.86
N ILE A 122 8.48 4.16 4.79
CA ILE A 122 8.08 3.18 5.81
C ILE A 122 8.70 3.50 7.17
N ALA A 123 9.98 3.90 7.21
CA ALA A 123 10.66 4.30 8.43
C ALA A 123 10.00 5.52 9.09
N GLN A 124 9.57 6.50 8.30
CA GLN A 124 8.87 7.68 8.80
C GLN A 124 7.50 7.33 9.39
N LEU A 125 6.74 6.43 8.74
CA LEU A 125 5.48 5.91 9.29
C LEU A 125 5.70 5.20 10.63
N GLN A 126 6.70 4.33 10.70
CA GLN A 126 7.06 3.63 11.93
C GLN A 126 7.47 4.60 13.05
N PHE A 127 8.24 5.65 12.71
CA PHE A 127 8.65 6.66 13.67
C PHE A 127 7.46 7.43 14.25
N GLU A 128 6.54 7.93 13.41
CA GLU A 128 5.39 8.70 13.89
C GLU A 128 4.45 7.86 14.75
N LEU A 129 4.18 6.61 14.37
CA LEU A 129 3.35 5.73 15.19
C LEU A 129 4.05 5.32 16.50
N LEU A 130 5.36 5.10 16.47
CA LEU A 130 6.13 4.79 17.66
C LEU A 130 6.08 5.93 18.69
N ARG A 131 6.09 7.19 18.25
CA ARG A 131 5.94 8.36 19.13
C ARG A 131 4.62 8.36 19.90
N GLU A 132 3.57 7.81 19.30
CA GLU A 132 2.25 7.61 19.93
C GLU A 132 2.16 6.30 20.74
N GLY A 133 3.27 5.59 20.88
CA GLY A 133 3.36 4.30 21.56
C GLY A 133 2.61 3.19 20.84
N ILE A 134 2.55 3.26 19.50
CA ILE A 134 1.99 2.25 18.61
C ILE A 134 3.16 1.61 17.87
N LEU A 135 3.39 0.32 18.15
CA LEU A 135 4.50 -0.43 17.57
C LEU A 135 4.06 -1.11 16.28
N LEU A 136 4.85 -0.95 15.23
CA LEU A 136 4.72 -1.70 13.99
C LEU A 136 5.80 -2.78 13.91
N ARG A 137 5.48 -3.91 13.28
CA ARG A 137 6.43 -4.95 12.87
C ARG A 137 6.17 -5.36 11.43
N GLY A 138 7.12 -5.97 10.76
CA GLY A 138 6.92 -6.30 9.35
C GLY A 138 8.19 -6.64 8.59
N GLY A 139 8.05 -6.70 7.28
CA GLY A 139 9.13 -6.91 6.32
C GLY A 139 8.84 -6.25 4.99
N ILE A 140 9.89 -6.08 4.19
CA ILE A 140 9.80 -5.57 2.83
C ILE A 140 10.31 -6.66 1.89
N ASP A 141 9.58 -6.88 0.80
CA ASP A 141 9.90 -7.86 -0.21
C ASP A 141 9.66 -7.29 -1.62
N ILE A 142 10.22 -7.93 -2.63
CA ILE A 142 10.02 -7.58 -4.05
C ILE A 142 9.43 -8.79 -4.77
N GLY A 143 8.33 -8.59 -5.49
CA GLY A 143 7.71 -9.68 -6.25
C GLY A 143 6.53 -9.24 -7.09
N LEU A 144 6.00 -10.19 -7.87
CA LEU A 144 4.82 -9.99 -8.71
C LEU A 144 3.57 -9.87 -7.85
N VAL A 145 2.82 -8.78 -8.04
CA VAL A 145 1.58 -8.47 -7.32
C VAL A 145 0.47 -8.20 -8.31
N TYR A 146 -0.70 -8.75 -8.02
CA TYR A 146 -1.96 -8.37 -8.64
C TYR A 146 -2.77 -7.57 -7.62
N HIS A 147 -3.23 -6.40 -8.03
CA HIS A 147 -4.11 -5.56 -7.22
C HIS A 147 -5.53 -5.68 -7.74
N ASP A 148 -6.38 -6.39 -7.01
CA ASP A 148 -7.80 -6.42 -7.29
C ASP A 148 -8.48 -5.19 -6.68
N ASP A 149 -8.82 -4.22 -7.52
CA ASP A 149 -9.48 -2.99 -7.09
C ASP A 149 -10.97 -3.22 -6.71
N TYR A 150 -11.51 -4.43 -6.89
CA TYR A 150 -12.89 -4.80 -6.53
C TYR A 150 -13.02 -5.53 -5.19
N ILE A 151 -11.91 -5.93 -4.56
CA ILE A 151 -11.89 -6.58 -3.25
C ILE A 151 -11.17 -5.67 -2.25
N SER A 152 -11.90 -4.69 -1.71
CA SER A 152 -11.44 -3.85 -0.58
C SER A 152 -12.50 -3.73 0.51
#